data_AF-A0A9X8EDW5-F1
#
_entry.id   AF-A0A9X8EDW5-F1
#
_cell.length_a   1.000
_cell.length_b   1.000
_cell.length_c   1.000
_cell.angle_alpha   90.00
_cell.angle_beta   90.00
_cell.angle_gamma   90.00
#
_symmetry.space_group_name_H-M   'P 1'
#
loop_
_entity.id
_entity.type
_entity.pdbx_description
1 polymer ?
#
loop_
_entity_poly.entity_id
_entity_poly.type
_entity_poly.pdbx_seq_one_letter_code
_entity_poly.pdbx_strand_id
1 'polypeptide(L)'
;EIVPTLLFVLRALQTHPHIDQHHHKAAVSLAETATVDEEDEDVADVVVAEPLEASSEVTKQSSPVTWLFTRLSFLARGYQLPLRKTAVYKFFAGAAVQEDSSFLATVLLAMINPLYRDIHDEAVDDSDDPDDAASIRNLAQEVLQVLEAKVESAVFVSTFAHVQKKVTEFRERRKQKRKIEAVAEPDVAAARKILKNSRKQESKQLKKRKIGHLKGSQSKYQKIAASKERQRNARPGHY
;
A
#
# COMPACT_ATOMS: atom_id res chain seq x y z
N GLU A 1 1.65 -11.68 17.34
CA GLU A 1 0.93 -12.93 17.01
C GLU A 1 0.75 -13.14 15.50
N ILE A 2 0.33 -12.12 14.72
CA ILE A 2 0.02 -12.27 13.28
C ILE A 2 1.24 -12.65 12.40
N VAL A 3 2.43 -12.11 12.67
CA VAL A 3 3.61 -12.39 11.83
C VAL A 3 4.06 -13.85 11.93
N PRO A 4 4.22 -14.43 13.15
CA PRO A 4 4.49 -15.86 13.30
C PRO A 4 3.46 -16.78 12.65
N THR A 5 2.17 -16.45 12.71
CA THR A 5 1.13 -17.28 12.07
C THR A 5 1.23 -17.23 10.54
N LEU A 6 1.53 -16.07 9.96
CA LEU A 6 1.76 -15.97 8.51
C LEU A 6 3.00 -16.76 8.06
N LEU A 7 4.08 -16.74 8.84
CA LEU A 7 5.28 -17.55 8.57
C LEU A 7 4.99 -19.04 8.69
N PHE A 8 4.20 -19.44 9.69
CA PHE A 8 3.74 -20.82 9.81
C PHE A 8 2.91 -21.26 8.59
N VAL A 9 1.98 -20.42 8.12
CA VAL A 9 1.18 -20.68 6.91
C VAL A 9 2.07 -20.80 5.68
N LEU A 10 3.06 -19.92 5.51
CA LEU A 10 4.03 -20.02 4.42
C LEU A 10 4.73 -21.38 4.40
N ARG A 11 5.24 -21.82 5.56
CA ARG A 11 5.90 -23.11 5.71
C ARG A 11 4.95 -24.28 5.47
N ALA A 12 3.70 -24.17 5.89
CA ALA A 12 2.68 -25.19 5.65
C ALA A 12 2.38 -25.34 4.15
N LEU A 13 2.28 -24.24 3.41
CA LEU A 13 2.05 -24.23 1.96
C LEU A 13 3.24 -24.78 1.18
N GLN A 14 4.48 -24.50 1.62
CA GLN A 14 5.68 -25.06 1.01
C GLN A 14 5.83 -26.57 1.25
N THR A 15 5.47 -27.05 2.44
CA THR A 15 5.57 -28.48 2.80
C THR A 15 4.49 -29.34 2.16
N HIS A 16 3.37 -28.73 1.75
CA HIS A 16 2.25 -29.43 1.14
C HIS A 16 1.90 -28.81 -0.23
N PRO A 17 2.72 -29.06 -1.27
CA PRO A 17 2.47 -28.56 -2.63
C PRO A 17 1.19 -29.13 -3.27
N HIS A 18 0.57 -30.14 -2.64
CA HIS A 18 -0.74 -30.70 -3.01
C HIS A 18 -1.93 -29.90 -2.46
N ILE A 19 -1.69 -28.94 -1.55
CA ILE A 19 -2.72 -28.00 -1.11
C ILE A 19 -2.97 -27.03 -2.27
N ASP A 20 -3.88 -27.48 -3.14
CA ASP A 20 -4.73 -26.69 -4.02
C ASP A 20 -4.21 -26.40 -5.45
N GLN A 21 -4.44 -27.39 -6.33
CA GLN A 21 -4.53 -27.22 -7.79
C GLN A 21 -5.93 -26.77 -8.26
N HIS A 22 -6.85 -26.40 -7.36
CA HIS A 22 -8.24 -26.03 -7.69
C HIS A 22 -8.57 -24.53 -7.53
N HIS A 23 -7.57 -23.65 -7.39
CA HIS A 23 -7.79 -22.20 -7.36
C HIS A 23 -8.40 -21.61 -8.64
N HIS A 24 -8.42 -22.33 -9.76
CA HIS A 24 -8.89 -21.80 -11.04
C HIS A 24 -10.41 -21.60 -11.12
N LYS A 25 -11.23 -22.32 -10.34
CA LYS A 25 -12.70 -22.22 -10.43
C LYS A 25 -13.30 -21.12 -9.56
N ALA A 26 -12.72 -20.87 -8.37
CA ALA A 26 -13.21 -19.83 -7.46
C ALA A 26 -12.66 -18.44 -7.80
N ALA A 27 -11.44 -18.35 -8.34
CA ALA A 27 -10.86 -17.06 -8.75
C ALA A 27 -11.55 -16.50 -10.00
N VAL A 28 -11.96 -17.35 -10.95
CA VAL A 28 -12.71 -16.92 -12.14
C VAL A 28 -14.14 -16.52 -11.77
N SER A 29 -14.85 -17.29 -10.93
CA SER A 29 -16.23 -16.93 -10.54
C SER A 29 -16.31 -15.70 -9.64
N LEU A 30 -15.29 -15.45 -8.79
CA LEU A 30 -15.23 -14.26 -7.92
C LEU A 30 -14.65 -13.04 -8.65
N ALA A 31 -13.82 -13.23 -9.68
CA ALA A 31 -13.40 -12.16 -10.58
C ALA A 31 -14.52 -11.74 -11.53
N GLU A 32 -15.40 -12.66 -11.93
CA GLU A 32 -16.53 -12.40 -12.84
C GLU A 32 -17.79 -11.88 -12.12
N THR A 33 -17.88 -12.07 -10.80
CA THR A 33 -18.95 -11.45 -9.96
C THR A 33 -18.52 -10.16 -9.26
N ALA A 34 -17.25 -9.76 -9.38
CA ALA A 34 -16.74 -8.47 -8.88
C ALA A 34 -16.64 -7.39 -9.97
N THR A 35 -17.12 -7.66 -11.20
CA THR A 35 -17.11 -6.73 -12.34
C THR A 35 -18.40 -5.91 -12.50
N VAL A 36 -19.29 -5.91 -11.51
CA VAL A 36 -20.47 -5.04 -11.50
C VAL A 36 -20.65 -4.44 -10.10
N ASP A 37 -19.76 -3.52 -9.73
CA ASP A 37 -20.18 -2.26 -9.10
C ASP A 37 -19.02 -1.24 -9.14
N GLU A 38 -19.41 0.01 -9.33
CA GLU A 38 -18.61 1.14 -9.79
C GLU A 38 -17.58 1.66 -8.76
N GLU A 39 -16.58 2.39 -9.27
CA GLU A 39 -15.63 3.24 -8.52
C GLU A 39 -14.39 2.58 -7.86
N ASP A 40 -13.55 1.86 -8.62
CA ASP A 40 -12.08 1.95 -8.53
C ASP A 40 -11.45 0.94 -9.52
N GLU A 41 -11.20 1.38 -10.76
CA GLU A 41 -10.45 0.60 -11.76
C GLU A 41 -8.96 0.49 -11.40
N ASP A 42 -8.66 -0.28 -10.36
CA ASP A 42 -7.32 -0.71 -9.97
C ASP A 42 -7.20 -2.25 -10.06
N VAL A 43 -7.85 -2.90 -11.03
CA VAL A 43 -7.63 -4.35 -11.29
C VAL A 43 -7.86 -4.76 -12.75
N ALA A 44 -7.03 -4.27 -13.68
CA ALA A 44 -6.77 -4.98 -14.93
C ALA A 44 -5.44 -4.47 -15.50
N ASP A 45 -4.35 -5.12 -15.09
CA ASP A 45 -3.15 -5.40 -15.91
C ASP A 45 -1.90 -5.63 -15.02
N VAL A 46 -1.98 -6.60 -14.10
CA VAL A 46 -0.79 -7.15 -13.43
C VAL A 46 -0.85 -8.67 -13.49
N VAL A 47 -0.93 -9.23 -14.71
CA VAL A 47 -0.34 -10.55 -15.00
C VAL A 47 -0.03 -10.76 -16.49
N VAL A 48 0.39 -9.74 -17.24
CA VAL A 48 1.15 -9.99 -18.48
C VAL A 48 2.43 -9.16 -18.42
N ALA A 49 3.46 -9.75 -17.81
CA ALA A 49 4.80 -9.40 -18.21
C ALA A 49 4.88 -9.65 -19.72
N GLU A 50 5.02 -8.59 -20.52
CA GLU A 50 5.59 -8.74 -21.86
C GLU A 50 6.96 -9.42 -21.67
N PRO A 51 7.19 -10.60 -22.25
CA PRO A 51 8.41 -11.35 -22.03
C PRO A 51 9.56 -10.65 -22.72
N LEU A 52 10.69 -10.52 -22.03
CA LEU A 52 11.98 -10.66 -22.69
C LEU A 52 11.94 -12.01 -23.42
N GLU A 53 12.12 -11.97 -24.74
CA GLU A 53 11.98 -13.13 -25.61
C GLU A 53 12.87 -14.30 -25.16
N ALA A 54 12.23 -15.34 -24.63
CA ALA A 54 12.66 -16.73 -24.76
C ALA A 54 11.45 -17.64 -24.43
N SER A 55 11.18 -18.57 -25.34
CA SER A 55 10.06 -19.51 -25.38
C SER A 55 9.71 -20.23 -24.07
N SER A 56 8.43 -20.23 -23.69
CA SER A 56 7.62 -21.45 -23.45
C SER A 56 6.24 -21.08 -22.90
N GLU A 57 5.21 -21.51 -23.61
CA GLU A 57 3.81 -21.55 -23.15
C GLU A 57 3.68 -22.49 -21.94
N VAL A 58 3.77 -21.95 -20.73
CA VAL A 58 3.37 -22.66 -19.51
C VAL A 58 2.20 -21.91 -18.91
N THR A 59 1.02 -22.49 -19.03
CA THR A 59 -0.21 -22.09 -18.36
C THR A 59 0.09 -21.75 -16.90
N LYS A 60 -0.13 -20.50 -16.48
CA LYS A 60 0.17 -19.99 -15.13
C LYS A 60 -0.73 -20.66 -14.08
N GLN A 61 -0.35 -21.85 -13.64
CA GLN A 61 -0.81 -22.38 -12.37
C GLN A 61 -0.18 -21.50 -11.28
N SER A 62 -0.93 -20.54 -10.72
CA SER A 62 -0.43 -19.74 -9.62
C SER A 62 -0.23 -20.64 -8.42
N SER A 63 1.01 -20.87 -8.02
CA SER A 63 1.31 -21.54 -6.76
C SER A 63 0.58 -20.81 -5.61
N PRO A 64 -0.04 -21.52 -4.66
CA PRO A 64 -0.69 -20.91 -3.50
C PRO A 64 0.20 -19.90 -2.77
N VAL A 65 1.52 -20.13 -2.78
CA VAL A 65 2.52 -19.23 -2.23
C VAL A 65 2.59 -17.93 -3.02
N THR A 66 2.71 -17.99 -4.34
CA THR A 66 2.71 -16.79 -5.20
C THR A 66 1.40 -15.99 -5.07
N TRP A 67 0.27 -16.69 -4.90
CA TRP A 67 -1.01 -16.07 -4.62
C TRP A 67 -1.02 -15.36 -3.26
N LEU A 68 -0.50 -15.98 -2.20
CA LEU A 68 -0.41 -15.39 -0.87
C LEU A 68 0.39 -14.08 -0.89
N PHE A 69 1.58 -14.09 -1.50
CA PHE A 69 2.41 -12.88 -1.61
C PHE A 69 1.73 -11.79 -2.43
N THR A 70 1.06 -12.17 -3.53
CA THR A 70 0.27 -11.24 -4.33
C THR A 70 -0.87 -10.65 -3.50
N ARG A 71 -1.60 -11.46 -2.74
CA ARG A 71 -2.72 -11.03 -1.89
C ARG A 71 -2.25 -10.10 -0.77
N LEU A 72 -1.15 -10.42 -0.09
CA LEU A 72 -0.56 -9.57 0.94
C LEU A 72 -0.06 -8.24 0.35
N SER A 73 0.51 -8.27 -0.86
CA SER A 73 0.88 -7.07 -1.61
C SER A 73 -0.32 -6.17 -1.89
N PHE A 74 -1.46 -6.73 -2.32
CA PHE A 74 -2.71 -5.97 -2.49
C PHE A 74 -3.20 -5.39 -1.16
N LEU A 75 -3.14 -6.16 -0.09
CA LEU A 75 -3.55 -5.71 1.25
C LEU A 75 -2.69 -4.58 1.79
N ALA A 76 -1.39 -4.57 1.50
CA ALA A 76 -0.46 -3.49 1.85
C ALA A 76 -0.65 -2.24 0.97
N ARG A 77 -1.01 -2.40 -0.30
CA ARG A 77 -1.29 -1.28 -1.23
C ARG A 77 -2.66 -0.65 -1.03
N GLY A 78 -3.62 -1.40 -0.50
CA GLY A 78 -4.97 -0.94 -0.20
C GLY A 78 -5.02 0.03 0.98
N TYR A 79 -6.25 0.32 1.43
CA TYR A 79 -6.62 1.22 2.54
C TYR A 79 -5.49 1.54 3.55
N GLN A 80 -5.34 2.84 3.87
CA GLN A 80 -4.35 3.39 4.82
C GLN A 80 -4.59 2.88 6.26
N LEU A 81 -4.30 1.60 6.50
CA LEU A 81 -4.31 0.97 7.80
C LEU A 81 -2.85 0.67 8.20
N PRO A 82 -2.23 1.54 9.01
CA PRO A 82 -0.84 1.40 9.45
C PRO A 82 -0.50 0.00 9.99
N LEU A 83 -1.36 -0.53 10.86
CA LEU A 83 -1.18 -1.83 11.49
C LEU A 83 -1.08 -2.98 10.47
N ARG A 84 -1.87 -2.92 9.39
CA ARG A 84 -1.86 -3.94 8.34
C ARG A 84 -0.56 -3.89 7.55
N LYS A 85 -0.14 -2.70 7.12
CA LYS A 85 1.12 -2.50 6.39
C LYS A 85 2.31 -2.98 7.20
N THR A 86 2.37 -2.57 8.47
CA THR A 86 3.40 -2.99 9.42
C THR A 86 3.46 -4.51 9.59
N ALA A 87 2.31 -5.19 9.70
CA ALA A 87 2.28 -6.64 9.79
C ALA A 87 2.78 -7.33 8.51
N VAL A 88 2.37 -6.85 7.33
CA VAL A 88 2.81 -7.39 6.03
C VAL A 88 4.31 -7.18 5.83
N TYR A 89 4.84 -6.00 6.14
CA TYR A 89 6.27 -5.69 5.96
C TYR A 89 7.14 -6.47 6.94
N LYS A 90 6.69 -6.66 8.19
CA LYS A 90 7.35 -7.56 9.14
C LYS A 90 7.32 -9.03 8.68
N PHE A 91 6.22 -9.47 8.06
CA PHE A 91 6.17 -10.78 7.42
C PHE A 91 7.16 -10.89 6.25
N PHE A 92 7.26 -9.88 5.40
CA PHE A 92 8.25 -9.84 4.31
C PHE A 92 9.68 -9.90 4.82
N ALA A 93 10.04 -9.15 5.87
CA ALA A 93 11.34 -9.27 6.52
C ALA A 93 11.56 -10.69 7.07
N GLY A 94 10.57 -11.27 7.75
CA GLY A 94 10.66 -12.62 8.29
C GLY A 94 10.88 -13.68 7.20
N ALA A 95 10.15 -13.58 6.09
CA ALA A 95 10.31 -14.46 4.93
C ALA A 95 11.70 -14.28 4.28
N ALA A 96 12.19 -13.05 4.13
CA ALA A 96 13.53 -12.78 3.60
C ALA A 96 14.68 -13.35 4.45
N VAL A 97 14.45 -13.48 5.76
CA VAL A 97 15.43 -14.08 6.68
C VAL A 97 15.40 -15.62 6.64
N GLN A 98 14.22 -16.23 6.48
CA GLN A 98 14.02 -17.68 6.56
C GLN A 98 14.24 -18.42 5.24
N GLU A 99 13.98 -17.76 4.12
CA GLU A 99 13.94 -18.39 2.80
C GLU A 99 15.21 -18.15 1.97
N ASP A 100 15.41 -19.02 0.97
CA ASP A 100 16.55 -18.95 0.06
C ASP A 100 16.40 -17.88 -1.03
N SER A 101 17.53 -17.44 -1.59
CA SER A 101 17.56 -16.45 -2.68
C SER A 101 16.75 -16.89 -3.91
N SER A 102 16.74 -18.18 -4.24
CA SER A 102 15.99 -18.74 -5.38
C SER A 102 14.48 -18.60 -5.18
N PHE A 103 14.01 -18.86 -3.96
CA PHE A 103 12.61 -18.67 -3.58
C PHE A 103 12.23 -17.20 -3.65
N LEU A 104 13.04 -16.32 -3.04
CA LEU A 104 12.76 -14.88 -3.01
C LEU A 104 12.64 -14.29 -4.41
N ALA A 105 13.46 -14.72 -5.37
CA ALA A 105 13.37 -14.28 -6.76
C ALA A 105 11.98 -14.50 -7.39
N THR A 106 11.25 -15.56 -7.00
CA THR A 106 9.91 -15.87 -7.54
C THR A 106 8.81 -14.94 -7.02
N VAL A 107 8.95 -14.44 -5.78
CA VAL A 107 7.96 -13.59 -5.11
C VAL A 107 8.38 -12.13 -5.02
N LEU A 108 9.61 -11.81 -5.44
CA LEU A 108 10.25 -10.50 -5.31
C LEU A 108 9.41 -9.36 -5.86
N LEU A 109 8.83 -9.56 -7.05
CA LEU A 109 7.98 -8.55 -7.69
C LEU A 109 6.76 -8.19 -6.83
N ALA A 110 6.13 -9.18 -6.18
CA ALA A 110 4.99 -8.94 -5.31
C ALA A 110 5.39 -8.18 -4.04
N MET A 111 6.60 -8.41 -3.52
CA MET A 111 7.14 -7.74 -2.34
C MET A 111 7.60 -6.30 -2.62
N ILE A 112 8.32 -6.06 -3.72
CA ILE A 112 8.87 -4.72 -4.04
C ILE A 112 7.76 -3.72 -4.35
N ASN A 113 6.68 -4.14 -5.03
CA ASN A 113 5.57 -3.27 -5.41
C ASN A 113 5.00 -2.39 -4.27
N PRO A 114 4.53 -2.96 -3.13
CA PRO A 114 4.01 -2.17 -2.01
C PRO A 114 5.11 -1.33 -1.34
N LEU A 115 6.33 -1.86 -1.20
CA LEU A 115 7.46 -1.16 -0.58
C LEU A 115 7.84 0.10 -1.37
N TYR A 116 8.01 -0.04 -2.69
CA TYR A 116 8.34 1.07 -3.59
C TYR A 116 7.29 2.19 -3.52
N ARG A 117 6.00 1.81 -3.47
CA ARG A 117 4.92 2.78 -3.34
C ARG A 117 5.03 3.55 -2.03
N ASP A 118 5.15 2.89 -0.88
CA ASP A 118 5.19 3.62 0.40
C ASP A 118 6.45 4.46 0.60
N ILE A 119 7.57 4.09 -0.04
CA ILE A 119 8.80 4.88 -0.03
C ILE A 119 8.67 6.14 -0.89
N HIS A 120 8.01 6.05 -2.05
CA HIS A 120 7.99 7.11 -3.08
C HIS A 120 6.59 7.70 -3.36
N ASP A 121 5.61 7.48 -2.50
CA ASP A 121 4.27 8.07 -2.63
C ASP A 121 4.14 9.32 -1.77
N GLU A 122 4.29 10.47 -2.43
CA GLU A 122 4.11 11.82 -1.90
C GLU A 122 2.68 12.07 -1.40
N ALA A 123 1.69 11.26 -1.83
CA ALA A 123 0.30 11.42 -1.40
C ALA A 123 0.06 11.00 0.06
N VAL A 124 1.01 10.32 0.70
CA VAL A 124 0.90 9.83 2.07
C VAL A 124 1.22 10.91 3.11
N ASP A 125 1.89 12.01 2.73
CA ASP A 125 2.23 13.12 3.64
C ASP A 125 1.01 13.92 4.12
N ASP A 126 -0.17 13.72 3.50
CA ASP A 126 -1.45 14.28 3.95
C ASP A 126 -2.20 13.37 4.95
N SER A 127 -1.55 12.32 5.49
CA SER A 127 -2.16 11.41 6.47
C SER A 127 -2.57 12.14 7.75
N ASP A 128 -3.61 11.62 8.42
CA ASP A 128 -4.07 12.17 9.70
C ASP A 128 -3.07 11.96 10.85
N ASP A 129 -2.08 11.09 10.63
CA ASP A 129 -0.97 10.80 11.54
C ASP A 129 0.35 10.68 10.76
N PRO A 130 1.23 11.70 10.80
CA PRO A 130 2.48 11.71 10.04
C PRO A 130 3.54 10.78 10.65
N ASP A 131 3.46 10.49 11.95
CA ASP A 131 4.45 9.68 12.66
C ASP A 131 4.34 8.20 12.25
N ASP A 132 3.10 7.70 12.13
CA ASP A 132 2.81 6.35 11.63
C ASP A 132 3.29 6.18 10.18
N ALA A 133 3.08 7.19 9.33
CA ALA A 133 3.51 7.15 7.94
C ALA A 133 5.04 7.09 7.81
N ALA A 134 5.76 7.88 8.60
CA ALA A 134 7.22 7.85 8.64
C ALA A 134 7.75 6.49 9.14
N SER A 135 7.14 5.93 10.18
CA SER A 135 7.48 4.61 10.71
C SER A 135 7.34 3.50 9.65
N ILE A 136 6.24 3.50 8.90
CA ILE A 136 6.00 2.53 7.82
C ILE A 136 7.02 2.70 6.68
N ARG A 137 7.33 3.95 6.33
CA ARG A 137 8.32 4.26 5.28
C ARG A 137 9.70 3.73 5.66
N ASN A 138 10.12 3.95 6.90
CA ASN A 138 11.39 3.43 7.42
C ASN A 138 11.40 1.90 7.41
N LEU A 139 10.33 1.26 7.90
CA LEU A 139 10.21 -0.19 7.86
C LEU A 139 10.27 -0.74 6.42
N ALA A 140 9.67 -0.05 5.46
CA ALA A 140 9.72 -0.45 4.06
C ALA A 140 11.15 -0.36 3.49
N GLN A 141 11.90 0.68 3.84
CA GLN A 141 13.30 0.85 3.46
C GLN A 141 14.19 -0.25 4.08
N GLU A 142 14.01 -0.55 5.36
CA GLU A 142 14.73 -1.64 6.04
C GLU A 142 14.48 -3.00 5.37
N VAL A 143 13.21 -3.31 5.06
CA VAL A 143 12.84 -4.55 4.35
C VAL A 143 13.48 -4.61 2.97
N LEU A 144 13.49 -3.48 2.25
CA LEU A 144 14.10 -3.41 0.91
C LEU A 144 15.60 -3.67 0.97
N GLN A 145 16.31 -3.12 1.97
CA GLN A 145 17.74 -3.37 2.20
C GLN A 145 18.03 -4.84 2.52
N VAL A 146 17.17 -5.48 3.33
CA VAL A 146 17.29 -6.92 3.63
C VAL A 146 17.13 -7.76 2.35
N LEU A 147 16.20 -7.39 1.48
CA LEU A 147 16.00 -8.08 0.19
C LEU A 147 17.17 -7.88 -0.77
N GLU A 148 17.70 -6.66 -0.88
CA GLU A 148 18.87 -6.34 -1.70
C GLU A 148 20.11 -7.14 -1.26
N ALA A 149 20.31 -7.31 0.06
CA ALA A 149 21.44 -8.07 0.58
C ALA A 149 21.31 -9.59 0.41
N LYS A 150 20.08 -10.11 0.28
CA LYS A 150 19.79 -11.56 0.22
C LYS A 150 19.67 -12.10 -1.19
N VAL A 151 19.13 -11.30 -2.11
CA VAL A 151 18.89 -11.72 -3.51
C VAL A 151 20.10 -11.36 -4.38
N GLU A 152 20.30 -12.13 -5.44
CA GLU A 152 21.29 -11.77 -6.47
C GLU A 152 21.03 -10.35 -7.03
N SER A 153 22.09 -9.54 -7.04
CA SER A 153 22.04 -8.12 -7.40
C SER A 153 21.40 -7.87 -8.78
N ALA A 154 21.70 -8.69 -9.79
CA ALA A 154 21.16 -8.53 -11.14
C ALA A 154 19.62 -8.71 -11.17
N VAL A 155 19.11 -9.71 -10.45
CA VAL A 155 17.67 -10.00 -10.36
C VAL A 155 16.96 -8.88 -9.61
N PHE A 156 17.55 -8.41 -8.51
CA PHE A 156 17.00 -7.31 -7.71
C PHE A 156 16.90 -6.01 -8.52
N VAL A 157 17.98 -5.59 -9.18
CA VAL A 157 18.00 -4.34 -9.97
C VAL A 157 17.00 -4.40 -11.13
N SER A 158 16.93 -5.52 -11.84
CA SER A 158 15.98 -5.71 -12.95
C SER A 158 14.53 -5.62 -12.48
N THR A 159 14.18 -6.33 -11.40
CA THR A 159 12.82 -6.31 -10.83
C THR A 159 12.45 -4.95 -10.24
N PHE A 160 13.38 -4.27 -9.57
CA PHE A 160 13.18 -2.92 -9.05
C PHE A 160 12.92 -1.90 -10.17
N ALA A 161 13.74 -1.91 -11.22
CA ALA A 161 13.56 -1.05 -12.38
C ALA A 161 12.22 -1.30 -13.09
N HIS A 162 11.81 -2.57 -13.19
CA HIS A 162 10.51 -2.93 -13.72
C HIS A 162 9.35 -2.33 -12.90
N VAL A 163 9.39 -2.46 -11.57
CA VAL A 163 8.39 -1.86 -10.67
C VAL A 163 8.35 -0.35 -10.80
N GLN A 164 9.52 0.30 -10.79
CA GLN A 164 9.62 1.74 -10.96
C GLN A 164 8.95 2.19 -12.26
N LYS A 165 9.30 1.56 -13.40
CA LYS A 165 8.72 1.87 -14.72
C LYS A 165 7.20 1.69 -14.71
N LYS A 166 6.70 0.58 -14.16
CA LYS A 166 5.26 0.30 -14.10
C LYS A 166 4.53 1.31 -13.23
N VAL A 167 5.06 1.64 -12.05
CA VAL A 167 4.44 2.62 -11.16
C VAL A 167 4.38 4.01 -11.81
N THR A 168 5.43 4.44 -12.52
CA THR A 168 5.43 5.72 -13.25
C THR A 168 4.44 5.70 -14.41
N GLU A 169 4.44 4.64 -15.21
CA GLU A 169 3.50 4.43 -16.32
C GLU A 169 2.05 4.49 -15.84
N PHE A 170 1.70 3.78 -14.76
CA PHE A 170 0.35 3.82 -14.19
C PHE A 170 -0.02 5.20 -13.63
N ARG A 171 0.95 5.96 -13.10
CA ARG A 171 0.71 7.34 -12.64
C ARG A 171 0.40 8.26 -13.83
N GLU A 172 1.17 8.16 -14.90
CA GLU A 172 0.99 8.95 -16.12
C GLU A 172 -0.32 8.60 -16.83
N ARG A 173 -0.63 7.30 -16.98
CA ARG A 173 -1.88 6.80 -17.56
C ARG A 173 -3.09 7.34 -16.81
N ARG A 174 -3.07 7.34 -15.48
CA ARG A 174 -4.16 7.92 -14.66
C ARG A 174 -4.28 9.43 -14.85
N LYS A 175 -3.17 10.16 -14.97
CA LYS A 175 -3.16 11.60 -15.26
C LYS A 175 -3.75 11.88 -16.64
N GLN A 176 -3.42 11.07 -17.64
CA GLN A 176 -3.97 11.18 -18.98
C GLN A 176 -5.46 10.85 -19.02
N LYS A 177 -5.89 9.73 -18.40
CA LYS A 177 -7.31 9.34 -18.30
C LYS A 177 -8.14 10.48 -17.72
N ARG A 178 -7.70 11.10 -16.62
CA ARG A 178 -8.40 12.26 -16.01
C ARG A 178 -8.49 13.49 -16.92
N LYS A 179 -7.47 13.74 -17.76
CA LYS A 179 -7.51 14.84 -18.73
C LYS A 179 -8.52 14.57 -19.84
N ILE A 180 -8.55 13.32 -20.34
CA ILE A 180 -9.49 12.90 -21.37
C ILE A 180 -10.92 12.94 -20.81
N GLU A 181 -11.15 12.38 -19.62
CA GLU A 181 -12.42 12.39 -18.91
C GLU A 181 -12.96 13.81 -18.72
N ALA A 182 -12.12 14.78 -18.36
CA ALA A 182 -12.55 16.18 -18.21
C ALA A 182 -13.06 16.83 -19.51
N VAL A 183 -12.67 16.29 -20.68
CA VAL A 183 -13.10 16.79 -22.00
C VAL A 183 -14.26 15.95 -22.55
N ALA A 184 -14.19 14.63 -22.40
CA ALA A 184 -15.19 13.70 -22.94
C ALA A 184 -16.46 13.63 -22.08
N GLU A 185 -16.30 13.65 -20.75
CA GLU A 185 -17.37 13.44 -19.77
C GLU A 185 -17.28 14.47 -18.63
N PRO A 186 -17.66 15.74 -18.89
CA PRO A 186 -17.53 16.82 -17.91
C PRO A 186 -18.35 16.60 -16.63
N ASP A 187 -19.50 15.92 -16.73
CA ASP A 187 -20.39 15.65 -15.59
C ASP A 187 -19.75 14.70 -14.57
N VAL A 188 -19.10 13.63 -15.05
CA VAL A 188 -18.37 12.67 -14.21
C VAL A 188 -17.18 13.36 -13.52
N ALA A 189 -16.45 14.18 -14.27
CA ALA A 189 -15.34 14.98 -13.73
C ALA A 189 -15.82 15.96 -12.64
N ALA A 190 -16.98 16.58 -12.82
CA ALA A 190 -17.60 17.47 -11.84
C ALA A 190 -18.05 16.71 -10.58
N ALA A 191 -18.71 15.56 -10.72
CA ALA A 191 -19.10 14.70 -9.61
C ALA A 191 -17.90 14.26 -8.76
N ARG A 192 -16.82 13.82 -9.39
CA ARG A 192 -15.56 13.48 -8.70
C ARG A 192 -14.97 14.68 -7.94
N LYS A 193 -15.05 15.88 -8.50
CA LYS A 193 -14.60 17.12 -7.84
C LYS A 193 -15.44 17.43 -6.60
N ILE A 194 -16.76 17.26 -6.68
CA ILE A 194 -17.68 17.42 -5.54
C ILE A 194 -17.34 16.42 -4.43
N LEU A 195 -17.18 15.13 -4.77
CA LEU A 195 -16.82 14.08 -3.81
C LEU A 195 -15.48 14.36 -3.11
N LYS A 196 -14.46 14.78 -3.87
CA LYS A 196 -13.15 15.19 -3.30
C LYS A 196 -13.30 16.36 -2.33
N ASN A 197 -14.14 17.34 -2.67
CA ASN A 197 -14.39 18.47 -1.79
C ASN A 197 -15.15 18.05 -0.52
N SER A 198 -16.12 17.14 -0.61
CA SER A 198 -16.83 16.57 0.54
C SER A 198 -15.87 15.88 1.52
N ARG A 199 -15.03 14.95 1.01
CA ARG A 199 -14.02 14.25 1.81
C ARG A 199 -13.06 15.21 2.52
N LYS A 200 -12.65 16.29 1.83
CA LYS A 200 -11.83 17.35 2.44
C LYS A 200 -12.57 18.11 3.55
N GLN A 201 -13.85 18.36 3.39
CA GLN A 201 -14.67 19.00 4.43
C GLN A 201 -14.83 18.07 5.64
N GLU A 202 -15.11 16.79 5.42
CA GLU A 202 -15.23 15.76 6.48
C GLU A 202 -13.94 15.62 7.28
N SER A 203 -12.78 15.51 6.62
CA SER A 203 -11.48 15.45 7.31
C SER A 203 -11.23 16.70 8.17
N LYS A 204 -11.54 17.90 7.65
CA LYS A 204 -11.45 19.14 8.43
C LYS A 204 -12.39 19.12 9.65
N GLN A 205 -13.62 18.60 9.50
CA GLN A 205 -14.56 18.48 10.60
C GLN A 205 -14.10 17.47 11.65
N LEU A 206 -13.58 16.31 11.25
CA LEU A 206 -12.98 15.32 12.15
C LEU A 206 -11.82 15.91 12.95
N LYS A 207 -10.92 16.66 12.29
CA LYS A 207 -9.82 17.37 12.95
C LYS A 207 -10.35 18.40 13.97
N LYS A 208 -11.38 19.17 13.61
CA LYS A 208 -12.05 20.09 14.55
C LYS A 208 -12.65 19.36 15.75
N ARG A 209 -13.32 18.22 15.55
CA ARG A 209 -13.89 17.40 16.63
C ARG A 209 -12.79 16.82 17.53
N LYS A 210 -11.69 16.30 16.99
CA LYS A 210 -10.53 15.79 17.75
C LYS A 210 -9.92 16.90 18.61
N ILE A 211 -9.67 18.08 18.04
CA ILE A 211 -9.17 19.24 18.77
C ILE A 211 -10.16 19.71 19.85
N GLY A 212 -11.46 19.73 19.52
CA GLY A 212 -12.53 20.08 20.46
C GLY A 212 -12.60 19.12 21.64
N HIS A 213 -12.48 17.81 21.39
CA HIS A 213 -12.42 16.79 22.43
C HIS A 213 -11.19 16.95 23.33
N LEU A 214 -9.98 17.11 22.74
CA LEU A 214 -8.76 17.37 23.51
C LEU A 214 -8.88 18.62 24.38
N LYS A 215 -9.42 19.73 23.83
CA LYS A 215 -9.63 20.99 24.58
C LYS A 215 -10.76 20.89 25.62
N GLY A 216 -11.78 20.08 25.37
CA GLY A 216 -12.87 19.79 26.29
C GLY A 216 -12.41 18.96 27.50
N SER A 217 -11.51 18.00 27.26
CA SER A 217 -10.92 17.10 28.26
C SER A 217 -9.89 17.77 29.18
N GLN A 218 -9.36 18.96 28.84
CA GLN A 218 -8.45 19.68 29.73
C GLN A 218 -9.17 20.16 31.00
N SER A 219 -8.61 19.82 32.16
CA SER A 219 -9.04 20.31 33.48
C SER A 219 -8.98 21.84 33.54
N LYS A 220 -9.82 22.47 34.37
CA LYS A 220 -9.86 23.93 34.57
C LYS A 220 -8.47 24.50 34.85
N TYR A 221 -7.64 23.79 35.63
CA TYR A 221 -6.26 24.19 35.94
C TYR A 221 -5.33 24.15 34.73
N GLN A 222 -5.46 23.14 33.86
CA GLN A 222 -4.66 23.02 32.63
C GLN A 222 -5.01 24.13 31.63
N LYS A 223 -6.29 24.51 31.54
CA LYS A 223 -6.74 25.64 30.71
C LYS A 223 -6.15 26.98 31.18
N ILE A 224 -6.11 27.21 32.50
CA ILE A 224 -5.54 28.42 33.09
C ILE A 224 -4.01 28.47 32.87
N ALA A 225 -3.31 27.35 33.07
CA ALA A 225 -1.87 27.26 32.84
C ALA A 225 -1.50 27.52 31.37
N ALA A 226 -2.20 26.88 30.43
CA ALA A 226 -1.98 27.08 28.99
C ALA A 226 -2.32 28.52 28.54
N SER A 227 -3.32 29.17 29.15
CA SER A 227 -3.64 30.57 28.88
C SER A 227 -2.54 31.52 29.36
N LYS A 228 -2.03 31.33 30.58
CA LYS A 228 -0.90 32.10 31.12
C LYS A 228 0.37 31.92 30.28
N GLU A 229 0.63 30.71 29.81
CA GLU A 229 1.79 30.43 28.96
C GLU A 229 1.68 31.09 27.58
N ARG A 230 0.49 31.13 26.99
CA ARG A 230 0.22 31.89 25.75
C ARG A 230 0.40 33.39 25.96
N GLN A 231 -0.03 33.94 27.09
CA GLN A 231 0.18 35.37 27.42
C GLN A 231 1.66 35.69 27.62
N ARG A 232 2.43 34.79 28.27
CA ARG A 232 3.88 34.95 28.46
C ARG A 232 4.65 34.88 27.14
N ASN A 233 4.21 34.03 26.21
CA ASN A 233 4.85 33.82 24.91
C ASN A 233 4.31 34.78 23.83
N ALA A 234 3.27 35.56 24.10
CA ALA A 234 2.81 36.61 23.21
C ALA A 234 3.85 37.74 23.21
N ARG A 235 4.31 38.15 22.02
CA ARG A 235 5.25 39.26 21.89
C ARG A 235 4.65 40.54 22.50
N PRO A 236 5.39 41.30 23.33
CA PRO A 236 4.88 42.54 23.89
C PRO A 236 4.58 43.54 22.75
N GLY A 237 3.33 44.01 22.64
CA GLY A 237 3.03 45.22 21.84
C GLY A 237 1.95 45.15 20.75
N HIS A 238 1.08 44.16 20.69
CA HIS A 238 -0.14 44.29 19.87
C HIS A 238 -1.39 43.92 20.69
N TYR A 239 -1.94 44.96 21.32
CA TYR A 239 -3.37 45.08 21.60
C TYR A 239 -4.05 45.72 20.39
#